data_AF-A0A3S1F6S7-F1
#
_entry.id   AF-A0A3S1F6S7-F1
#
_cell.length_a   1.000
_cell.length_b   1.000
_cell.length_c   1.000
_cell.angle_alpha   90.00
_cell.angle_beta   90.00
_cell.angle_gamma   90.00
#
_symmetry.space_group_name_H-M   'P 1'
#
loop_
_entity.id
_entity.type
_entity.pdbx_description
1 polymer ?
#
loop_
_entity_poly.entity_id
_entity_poly.type
_entity_poly.pdbx_seq_one_letter_code
_entity_poly.pdbx_strand_id
1 'polypeptide(L)'
;AMGHQGMKSSLVSREVIADSVELTMRGHCYDALVGLAGCDKSLPGMMMAMVRLNVPSIFIYGGSILPGSYRGRQITVQDVFEAVGQHSVGTIDDAELLEIEQAACPSAGSCGAQFTANTMATVAEAIGLALPYSCGAPAPYEMRDRFNFASGEKIMELIAKNIRPRDIVTLKALENAATVVSATGGSTNAALHLPAIAHEAGIKFDLFDVAKIFEKTPYIADLKPGGKY
;
A
#
# COMPACT_ATOMS: atom_id res chain seq x y z
N ALA A 1 -14.43 0.42 9.03
CA ALA A 1 -13.84 0.27 10.38
C ALA A 1 -13.60 1.61 11.09
N MET A 2 -13.46 2.73 10.37
CA MET A 2 -13.26 4.05 10.99
C MET A 2 -14.46 4.48 11.83
N GLY A 3 -14.22 5.18 12.94
CA GLY A 3 -15.27 5.73 13.80
C GLY A 3 -15.89 4.79 14.85
N HIS A 4 -15.41 3.54 15.00
CA HIS A 4 -15.92 2.60 16.01
C HIS A 4 -14.84 1.64 16.54
N GLN A 5 -15.20 0.79 17.51
CA GLN A 5 -14.27 -0.13 18.20
C GLN A 5 -13.50 -1.09 17.28
N GLY A 6 -14.01 -1.33 16.07
CA GLY A 6 -13.35 -2.16 15.06
C GLY A 6 -12.00 -1.60 14.59
N MET A 7 -11.74 -0.30 14.76
CA MET A 7 -10.42 0.25 14.41
C MET A 7 -9.27 -0.40 15.21
N LYS A 8 -9.56 -0.95 16.40
CA LYS A 8 -8.58 -1.71 17.21
C LYS A 8 -8.05 -2.95 16.51
N SER A 9 -8.78 -3.52 15.54
CA SER A 9 -8.35 -4.69 14.79
C SER A 9 -7.55 -4.35 13.52
N SER A 10 -7.41 -3.07 13.17
CA SER A 10 -6.77 -2.67 11.91
C SER A 10 -5.28 -3.02 11.89
N LEU A 11 -4.47 -2.46 12.79
CA LEU A 11 -3.02 -2.67 12.75
C LEU A 11 -2.65 -4.15 12.98
N VAL A 12 -3.31 -4.83 13.91
CA VAL A 12 -3.04 -6.25 14.20
C VAL A 12 -3.35 -7.17 13.00
N SER A 13 -4.24 -6.77 12.09
CA SER A 13 -4.47 -7.53 10.86
C SER A 13 -3.20 -7.67 10.01
N ARG A 14 -2.25 -6.73 10.09
CA ARG A 14 -0.93 -6.83 9.44
C ARG A 14 -0.20 -8.09 9.88
N GLU A 15 -0.14 -8.33 11.19
CA GLU A 15 0.54 -9.50 11.78
C GLU A 15 -0.19 -10.78 11.42
N VAL A 16 -1.52 -10.79 11.56
CA VAL A 16 -2.34 -11.95 11.23
C VAL A 16 -2.18 -12.35 9.76
N ILE A 17 -2.11 -11.38 8.84
CA ILE A 17 -1.85 -11.65 7.42
C ILE A 17 -0.46 -12.26 7.23
N ALA A 18 0.57 -11.69 7.85
CA ALA A 18 1.93 -12.19 7.74
C ALA A 18 2.03 -13.65 8.24
N ASP A 19 1.47 -13.91 9.42
CA ASP A 19 1.46 -15.23 10.06
C ASP A 19 0.61 -16.24 9.27
N SER A 20 -0.52 -15.82 8.70
CA SER A 20 -1.40 -16.70 7.89
C SER A 20 -0.70 -17.16 6.60
N VAL A 21 0.00 -16.25 5.93
CA VAL A 21 0.79 -16.58 4.73
C VAL A 21 1.96 -17.48 5.10
N GLU A 22 2.69 -17.16 6.17
CA GLU A 22 3.81 -17.99 6.65
C GLU A 22 3.37 -19.42 6.99
N LEU A 23 2.27 -19.58 7.71
CA LEU A 23 1.72 -20.88 8.10
C LEU A 23 1.45 -21.76 6.87
N THR A 24 0.79 -21.19 5.87
CA THR A 24 0.44 -21.90 4.63
C THR A 24 1.68 -22.27 3.82
N MET A 25 2.58 -21.32 3.62
CA MET A 25 3.81 -21.51 2.83
C MET A 25 4.72 -22.58 3.43
N ARG A 26 4.90 -22.58 4.76
CA ARG A 26 5.68 -23.60 5.46
C ARG A 26 4.98 -24.95 5.48
N GLY A 27 3.66 -24.96 5.75
CA GLY A 27 2.87 -26.19 5.85
C GLY A 27 2.78 -26.99 4.54
N HIS A 28 2.82 -26.30 3.41
CA HIS A 28 2.77 -26.92 2.08
C HIS A 28 4.12 -26.96 1.35
N CYS A 29 5.18 -26.40 1.95
CA CYS A 29 6.52 -26.34 1.37
C CYS A 29 6.55 -25.74 -0.04
N TYR A 30 5.83 -24.64 -0.27
CA TYR A 30 5.83 -23.97 -1.57
C TYR A 30 7.19 -23.32 -1.87
N ASP A 31 7.66 -23.45 -3.11
CA ASP A 31 8.96 -22.97 -3.54
C ASP A 31 9.04 -21.45 -3.74
N ALA A 32 7.89 -20.79 -3.98
CA ALA A 32 7.82 -19.37 -4.28
C ALA A 32 6.46 -18.76 -3.95
N LEU A 33 6.40 -17.43 -3.85
CA LEU A 33 5.20 -16.68 -3.48
C LEU A 33 4.91 -15.53 -4.45
N VAL A 34 3.76 -15.58 -5.10
CA VAL A 34 3.14 -14.39 -5.74
C VAL A 34 2.11 -13.83 -4.77
N GLY A 35 2.43 -12.72 -4.11
CA GLY A 35 1.57 -12.15 -3.07
C GLY A 35 0.76 -10.96 -3.57
N LEU A 36 -0.57 -11.08 -3.47
CA LEU A 36 -1.51 -10.03 -3.84
C LEU A 36 -2.06 -9.33 -2.60
N ALA A 37 -2.06 -8.00 -2.59
CA ALA A 37 -2.65 -7.22 -1.50
C ALA A 37 -3.19 -5.86 -2.00
N GLY A 38 -4.28 -5.38 -1.40
CA GLY A 38 -4.94 -4.14 -1.82
C GLY A 38 -5.11 -3.11 -0.71
N CYS A 39 -5.65 -3.48 0.44
CA CYS A 39 -6.02 -2.50 1.45
C CYS A 39 -4.94 -2.29 2.51
N ASP A 40 -4.42 -1.07 2.62
CA ASP A 40 -3.69 -0.54 3.78
C ASP A 40 -2.72 -1.55 4.44
N LYS A 41 -3.18 -2.25 5.49
CA LYS A 41 -2.37 -3.18 6.31
C LYS A 41 -2.05 -4.50 5.62
N SER A 42 -2.79 -4.89 4.58
CA SER A 42 -2.50 -6.12 3.83
C SER A 42 -1.20 -6.04 3.04
N LEU A 43 -0.84 -4.84 2.53
CA LEU A 43 0.41 -4.67 1.77
C LEU A 43 1.65 -4.94 2.62
N PRO A 44 1.87 -4.25 3.76
CA PRO A 44 3.02 -4.54 4.61
C PRO A 44 2.95 -5.94 5.21
N GLY A 45 1.76 -6.48 5.53
CA GLY A 45 1.64 -7.87 6.02
C GLY A 45 2.14 -8.89 5.00
N MET A 46 1.79 -8.72 3.73
CA MET A 46 2.29 -9.58 2.64
C MET A 46 3.80 -9.40 2.41
N MET A 47 4.31 -8.17 2.40
CA MET A 47 5.74 -7.91 2.25
C MET A 47 6.56 -8.45 3.43
N MET A 48 6.04 -8.35 4.66
CA MET A 48 6.63 -8.96 5.85
C MET A 48 6.73 -10.48 5.69
N ALA A 49 5.66 -11.15 5.25
CA ALA A 49 5.68 -12.59 5.01
C ALA A 49 6.72 -13.00 3.96
N MET A 50 6.82 -12.28 2.84
CA MET A 50 7.83 -12.53 1.80
C MET A 50 9.25 -12.47 2.37
N VAL A 51 9.56 -11.39 3.11
CA VAL A 51 10.89 -11.17 3.68
C VAL A 51 11.21 -12.18 4.80
N ARG A 52 10.22 -12.56 5.62
CA ARG A 52 10.35 -13.54 6.69
C ARG A 52 10.62 -14.95 6.15
N LEU A 53 9.82 -15.40 5.18
CA LEU A 53 9.95 -16.71 4.55
C LEU A 53 11.23 -16.80 3.71
N ASN A 54 11.61 -15.70 3.06
CA ASN A 54 12.79 -15.60 2.21
C ASN A 54 12.89 -16.70 1.14
N VAL A 55 11.74 -17.06 0.56
CA VAL A 55 11.64 -17.82 -0.69
C VAL A 55 11.45 -16.85 -1.86
N PRO A 56 11.83 -17.18 -3.10
CA PRO A 56 11.56 -16.33 -4.27
C PRO A 56 10.14 -15.77 -4.23
N SER A 57 10.00 -14.45 -4.28
CA SER A 57 8.70 -13.80 -4.11
C SER A 57 8.55 -12.58 -5.01
N ILE A 58 7.30 -12.31 -5.39
CA ILE A 58 6.94 -11.08 -6.12
C ILE A 58 5.61 -10.53 -5.60
N PHE A 59 5.57 -9.21 -5.39
CA PHE A 59 4.41 -8.50 -4.89
C PHE A 59 3.59 -7.90 -6.02
N ILE A 60 2.26 -8.03 -5.90
CA ILE A 60 1.28 -7.43 -6.81
C ILE A 60 0.32 -6.60 -5.97
N TYR A 61 0.25 -5.30 -6.27
CA TYR A 61 -0.77 -4.42 -5.69
C TYR A 61 -2.15 -4.75 -6.28
N GLY A 62 -3.24 -4.53 -5.52
CA GLY A 62 -4.62 -4.65 -6.03
C GLY A 62 -5.02 -3.49 -6.96
N GLY A 63 -4.35 -2.34 -6.85
CA GLY A 63 -4.65 -1.13 -7.62
C GLY A 63 -5.51 -0.13 -6.85
N SER A 64 -5.43 1.12 -7.28
CA SER A 64 -6.18 2.25 -6.71
C SER A 64 -7.58 2.33 -7.30
N ILE A 65 -8.56 2.80 -6.53
CA ILE A 65 -9.91 3.11 -7.03
C ILE A 65 -9.86 4.31 -7.98
N LEU A 66 -10.77 4.37 -8.95
CA LEU A 66 -11.01 5.60 -9.72
C LEU A 66 -11.63 6.69 -8.83
N PRO A 67 -11.32 7.98 -9.05
CA PRO A 67 -11.92 9.07 -8.27
C PRO A 67 -13.43 9.14 -8.52
N GLY A 68 -14.19 9.38 -7.45
CA GLY A 68 -15.61 9.71 -7.54
C GLY A 68 -15.84 11.06 -8.20
N SER A 69 -17.04 11.30 -8.71
CA SER A 69 -17.41 12.58 -9.33
C SER A 69 -18.69 13.13 -8.72
N TYR A 70 -18.62 14.31 -8.13
CA TYR A 70 -19.75 14.99 -7.53
C TYR A 70 -19.79 16.46 -7.97
N ARG A 71 -20.86 16.85 -8.68
CA ARG A 71 -21.08 18.21 -9.22
C ARG A 71 -19.84 18.77 -9.95
N GLY A 72 -19.18 17.94 -10.76
CA GLY A 72 -18.00 18.30 -11.54
C GLY A 72 -16.67 18.34 -10.76
N ARG A 73 -16.67 17.96 -9.48
CA ARG A 73 -15.48 17.84 -8.63
C ARG A 73 -15.13 16.38 -8.39
N GLN A 74 -13.83 16.08 -8.36
CA GLN A 74 -13.35 14.76 -7.97
C GLN A 74 -13.38 14.61 -6.45
N ILE A 75 -14.00 13.53 -5.97
CA ILE A 75 -14.15 13.23 -4.55
C ILE A 75 -13.61 11.83 -4.22
N THR A 76 -13.29 11.64 -2.95
CA THR A 76 -12.72 10.44 -2.35
C THR A 76 -13.47 10.10 -1.07
N VAL A 77 -13.11 9.00 -0.42
CA VAL A 77 -13.65 8.64 0.90
C VAL A 77 -13.38 9.70 1.98
N GLN A 78 -12.31 10.50 1.85
CA GLN A 78 -12.05 11.61 2.78
C GLN A 78 -13.18 12.65 2.70
N ASP A 79 -13.60 12.99 1.49
CA ASP A 79 -14.66 13.97 1.26
C ASP A 79 -16.00 13.51 1.88
N VAL A 80 -16.24 12.18 1.97
CA VAL A 80 -17.40 11.63 2.70
C VAL A 80 -17.31 11.91 4.21
N PHE A 81 -16.13 11.72 4.81
CA PHE A 81 -15.94 12.06 6.24
C PHE A 81 -16.11 13.55 6.51
N GLU A 82 -15.63 14.40 5.60
CA GLU A 82 -15.83 15.85 5.68
C GLU A 82 -17.30 16.22 5.50
N ALA A 83 -18.03 15.55 4.59
CA ALA A 83 -19.46 15.74 4.38
C ALA A 83 -20.28 15.37 5.63
N VAL A 84 -19.95 14.29 6.34
CA VAL A 84 -20.57 13.97 7.65
C VAL A 84 -20.34 15.10 8.66
N GLY A 85 -19.15 15.70 8.67
CA GLY A 85 -18.86 16.87 9.48
C GLY A 85 -19.73 18.08 9.11
N GLN A 86 -19.84 18.38 7.81
CA GLN A 86 -20.67 19.47 7.29
C GLN A 86 -22.17 19.27 7.60
N HIS A 87 -22.65 18.03 7.48
CA HIS A 87 -24.01 17.64 7.82
C HIS A 87 -24.31 17.85 9.30
N SER A 88 -23.37 17.46 10.19
CA SER A 88 -23.55 17.60 11.64
C SER A 88 -23.73 19.04 12.12
N VAL A 89 -23.24 20.02 11.35
CA VAL A 89 -23.40 21.46 11.62
C VAL A 89 -24.48 22.12 10.77
N GLY A 90 -25.25 21.34 9.99
CA GLY A 90 -26.33 21.81 9.14
C GLY A 90 -25.91 22.55 7.86
N THR A 91 -24.64 22.40 7.43
CA THR A 91 -24.15 23.00 6.17
C THR A 91 -24.71 22.29 4.94
N ILE A 92 -24.91 20.96 5.03
CA ILE A 92 -25.53 20.14 3.99
C ILE A 92 -26.70 19.35 4.59
N ASP A 93 -27.68 18.98 3.77
CA ASP A 93 -28.82 18.17 4.17
C ASP A 93 -28.60 16.66 3.94
N ASP A 94 -29.58 15.84 4.34
CA ASP A 94 -29.54 14.39 4.18
C ASP A 94 -29.41 13.96 2.71
N ALA A 95 -30.03 14.70 1.79
CA ALA A 95 -30.03 14.38 0.37
C ALA A 95 -28.65 14.64 -0.24
N GLU A 96 -28.03 15.77 0.06
CA GLU A 96 -26.67 16.10 -0.37
C GLU A 96 -25.64 15.13 0.24
N LEU A 97 -25.77 14.74 1.51
CA LEU A 97 -24.89 13.74 2.11
C LEU A 97 -25.00 12.39 1.39
N LEU A 98 -26.22 11.95 1.06
CA LEU A 98 -26.46 10.71 0.33
C LEU A 98 -25.89 10.75 -1.10
N GLU A 99 -26.00 11.88 -1.80
CA GLU A 99 -25.39 12.06 -3.13
C GLU A 99 -23.86 11.90 -3.08
N ILE A 100 -23.21 12.50 -2.06
CA ILE A 100 -21.76 12.40 -1.87
C ILE A 100 -21.35 10.96 -1.55
N GLU A 101 -22.08 10.29 -0.65
CA GLU A 101 -21.84 8.88 -0.28
C GLU A 101 -21.88 7.97 -1.50
N GLN A 102 -22.91 8.10 -2.34
CA GLN A 102 -23.10 7.25 -3.52
C GLN A 102 -22.08 7.52 -4.63
N ALA A 103 -21.50 8.73 -4.68
CA ALA A 103 -20.56 9.13 -5.71
C ALA A 103 -19.08 8.85 -5.36
N ALA A 104 -18.73 8.69 -4.07
CA ALA A 104 -17.33 8.68 -3.62
C ALA A 104 -16.52 7.43 -4.01
N CYS A 105 -17.17 6.29 -4.21
CA CYS A 105 -16.51 4.99 -4.45
C CYS A 105 -17.02 4.33 -5.75
N PRO A 106 -16.64 4.83 -6.93
CA PRO A 106 -17.27 4.44 -8.20
C PRO A 106 -16.79 3.10 -8.77
N SER A 107 -15.75 2.47 -8.20
CA SER A 107 -15.13 1.28 -8.76
C SER A 107 -14.46 0.41 -7.69
N ALA A 108 -13.93 -0.74 -8.08
CA ALA A 108 -13.04 -1.52 -7.23
C ALA A 108 -11.70 -0.79 -7.02
N GLY A 109 -11.00 -1.14 -5.94
CA GLY A 109 -9.65 -0.66 -5.65
C GLY A 109 -9.50 -0.06 -4.26
N SER A 110 -8.27 0.25 -3.91
CA SER A 110 -7.91 0.87 -2.62
C SER A 110 -8.15 2.38 -2.66
N CYS A 111 -8.12 3.06 -1.51
CA CYS A 111 -8.35 4.50 -1.45
C CYS A 111 -7.44 5.28 -2.43
N GLY A 112 -8.04 6.23 -3.17
CA GLY A 112 -7.42 6.90 -4.32
C GLY A 112 -6.20 7.78 -4.03
N ALA A 113 -6.18 8.42 -2.87
CA ALA A 113 -5.14 9.36 -2.47
C ALA A 113 -3.87 8.67 -1.96
N GLN A 114 -2.82 9.44 -1.65
CA GLN A 114 -1.55 8.96 -1.07
C GLN A 114 -1.66 8.57 0.41
N PHE A 115 -2.74 7.87 0.76
CA PHE A 115 -2.89 7.17 2.03
C PHE A 115 -2.02 5.91 2.07
N THR A 116 -2.15 5.11 3.13
CA THR A 116 -1.24 4.00 3.38
C THR A 116 -1.25 2.93 2.29
N ALA A 117 -2.37 2.64 1.63
CA ALA A 117 -2.39 1.67 0.53
C ALA A 117 -1.47 2.09 -0.63
N ASN A 118 -1.68 3.28 -1.21
CA ASN A 118 -0.84 3.78 -2.30
C ASN A 118 0.60 4.07 -1.84
N THR A 119 0.80 4.56 -0.61
CA THR A 119 2.13 4.74 -0.03
C THR A 119 2.88 3.41 0.07
N MET A 120 2.24 2.34 0.55
CA MET A 120 2.90 1.04 0.67
C MET A 120 3.05 0.33 -0.68
N ALA A 121 2.21 0.65 -1.67
CA ALA A 121 2.39 0.20 -3.04
C ALA A 121 3.63 0.85 -3.69
N THR A 122 3.82 2.17 -3.53
CA THR A 122 5.05 2.84 -3.99
C THR A 122 6.29 2.34 -3.24
N VAL A 123 6.17 2.02 -1.94
CA VAL A 123 7.23 1.33 -1.19
C VAL A 123 7.57 -0.02 -1.81
N ALA A 124 6.58 -0.86 -2.15
CA ALA A 124 6.81 -2.19 -2.72
C ALA A 124 7.60 -2.12 -4.04
N GLU A 125 7.32 -1.12 -4.89
CA GLU A 125 8.08 -0.85 -6.11
C GLU A 125 9.48 -0.30 -5.79
N ALA A 126 9.59 0.66 -4.87
CA ALA A 126 10.86 1.31 -4.52
C ALA A 126 11.87 0.39 -3.84
N ILE A 127 11.41 -0.58 -3.02
CA ILE A 127 12.29 -1.61 -2.45
C ILE A 127 12.62 -2.71 -3.45
N GLY A 128 11.85 -2.85 -4.53
CA GLY A 128 12.07 -3.84 -5.59
C GLY A 128 11.32 -5.17 -5.43
N LEU A 129 10.33 -5.28 -4.54
CA LEU A 129 9.49 -6.48 -4.42
C LEU A 129 8.38 -6.54 -5.49
N ALA A 130 7.97 -5.39 -6.02
CA ALA A 130 7.01 -5.28 -7.12
C ALA A 130 7.71 -4.97 -8.45
N LEU A 131 7.09 -5.33 -9.58
CA LEU A 131 7.59 -4.92 -10.88
C LEU A 131 7.49 -3.39 -11.06
N PRO A 132 8.46 -2.76 -11.74
CA PRO A 132 8.34 -1.34 -12.10
C PRO A 132 7.01 -1.03 -12.79
N TYR A 133 6.41 0.09 -12.43
CA TYR A 133 5.13 0.60 -12.92
C TYR A 133 3.88 -0.21 -12.53
N SER A 134 4.02 -1.38 -11.88
CA SER A 134 2.88 -2.25 -11.55
C SER A 134 1.95 -1.66 -10.47
N CYS A 135 2.46 -0.72 -9.67
CA CYS A 135 1.72 -0.13 -8.57
C CYS A 135 0.94 1.13 -8.95
N GLY A 136 1.14 1.70 -10.15
CA GLY A 136 0.51 2.97 -10.56
C GLY A 136 -0.87 2.86 -11.22
N ALA A 137 -1.21 1.72 -11.81
CA ALA A 137 -2.46 1.59 -12.58
C ALA A 137 -3.70 1.46 -11.65
N PRO A 138 -4.83 2.14 -11.93
CA PRO A 138 -6.09 1.91 -11.22
C PRO A 138 -6.59 0.47 -11.35
N ALA A 139 -7.22 -0.06 -10.30
CA ALA A 139 -7.69 -1.44 -10.24
C ALA A 139 -8.60 -1.86 -11.42
N PRO A 140 -9.50 -1.00 -11.95
CA PRO A 140 -10.36 -1.38 -13.08
C PRO A 140 -9.65 -1.43 -14.44
N TYR A 141 -8.38 -0.99 -14.54
CA TYR A 141 -7.70 -0.93 -15.83
C TYR A 141 -7.19 -2.31 -16.23
N GLU A 142 -7.64 -2.81 -17.39
CA GLU A 142 -7.21 -4.10 -17.96
C GLU A 142 -5.69 -4.20 -18.19
N MET A 143 -4.98 -3.07 -18.29
CA MET A 143 -3.51 -3.13 -18.41
C MET A 143 -2.85 -3.80 -17.21
N ARG A 144 -3.52 -3.85 -16.05
CA ARG A 144 -3.02 -4.54 -14.84
C ARG A 144 -2.82 -6.03 -15.07
N ASP A 145 -3.62 -6.64 -15.94
CA ASP A 145 -3.50 -8.07 -16.26
C ASP A 145 -2.12 -8.37 -16.84
N ARG A 146 -1.55 -7.45 -17.64
CA ARG A 146 -0.19 -7.59 -18.16
C ARG A 146 0.86 -7.66 -17.05
N PHE A 147 0.70 -6.89 -15.97
CA PHE A 147 1.59 -6.96 -14.81
C PHE A 147 1.39 -8.28 -14.05
N ASN A 148 0.16 -8.79 -13.96
CA ASN A 148 -0.09 -10.10 -13.32
C ASN A 148 0.58 -11.24 -14.09
N PHE A 149 0.44 -11.27 -15.42
CA PHE A 149 1.14 -12.24 -16.28
C PHE A 149 2.66 -12.09 -16.18
N ALA A 150 3.18 -10.86 -16.31
CA ALA A 150 4.61 -10.60 -16.20
C ALA A 150 5.18 -10.97 -14.82
N SER A 151 4.40 -10.83 -13.74
CA SER A 151 4.80 -11.29 -12.40
C SER A 151 4.89 -12.80 -12.32
N GLY A 152 3.97 -13.53 -12.97
CA GLY A 152 4.02 -14.98 -13.12
C GLY A 152 5.23 -15.48 -13.93
N GLU A 153 5.63 -14.75 -14.97
CA GLU A 153 6.86 -15.06 -15.71
C GLU A 153 8.10 -14.72 -14.87
N LYS A 154 8.10 -13.55 -14.21
CA LYS A 154 9.24 -13.08 -13.43
C LYS A 154 9.53 -14.00 -12.24
N ILE A 155 8.51 -14.52 -11.56
CA ILE A 155 8.73 -15.41 -10.40
C ILE A 155 9.48 -16.68 -10.82
N MET A 156 9.24 -17.20 -12.03
CA MET A 156 9.98 -18.36 -12.56
C MET A 156 11.47 -18.03 -12.78
N GLU A 157 11.79 -16.82 -13.24
CA GLU A 157 13.19 -16.36 -13.31
C GLU A 157 13.83 -16.22 -11.93
N LEU A 158 13.09 -15.71 -10.94
CA LEU A 158 13.58 -15.57 -9.56
C LEU A 158 13.88 -16.94 -8.94
N ILE A 159 13.02 -17.94 -9.18
CA ILE A 159 13.26 -19.34 -8.79
C ILE A 159 14.53 -19.86 -9.47
N ALA A 160 14.63 -19.74 -10.80
CA ALA A 160 15.78 -20.26 -11.56
C ALA A 160 17.12 -19.65 -11.13
N LYS A 161 17.12 -18.37 -10.75
CA LYS A 161 18.30 -17.63 -10.27
C LYS A 161 18.48 -17.69 -8.74
N ASN A 162 17.53 -18.30 -8.02
CA ASN A 162 17.44 -18.32 -6.57
C ASN A 162 17.56 -16.91 -5.94
N ILE A 163 16.94 -15.90 -6.57
CA ILE A 163 16.87 -14.53 -6.04
C ILE A 163 15.71 -14.47 -5.05
N ARG A 164 15.98 -13.99 -3.84
CA ARG A 164 15.04 -13.99 -2.73
C ARG A 164 14.80 -12.58 -2.17
N PRO A 165 13.71 -12.37 -1.42
CA PRO A 165 13.38 -11.07 -0.85
C PRO A 165 14.50 -10.41 -0.05
N ARG A 166 15.33 -11.15 0.71
CA ARG A 166 16.45 -10.57 1.46
C ARG A 166 17.66 -10.18 0.60
N ASP A 167 17.74 -10.68 -0.63
CA ASP A 167 18.73 -10.19 -1.62
C ASP A 167 18.33 -8.83 -2.19
N ILE A 168 17.03 -8.52 -2.15
CA ILE A 168 16.40 -7.31 -2.72
C ILE A 168 16.23 -6.24 -1.63
N VAL A 169 15.65 -6.61 -0.49
CA VAL A 169 15.34 -5.73 0.65
C VAL A 169 16.61 -5.51 1.47
N THR A 170 17.46 -4.63 0.96
CA THR A 170 18.68 -4.16 1.63
C THR A 170 18.41 -2.88 2.43
N LEU A 171 19.36 -2.46 3.27
CA LEU A 171 19.29 -1.14 3.92
C LEU A 171 19.12 -0.03 2.86
N LYS A 172 19.82 -0.14 1.72
CA LYS A 172 19.71 0.86 0.66
C LYS A 172 18.33 0.89 0.00
N ALA A 173 17.70 -0.27 -0.18
CA ALA A 173 16.34 -0.36 -0.69
C ALA A 173 15.34 0.30 0.27
N LEU A 174 15.49 0.09 1.59
CA LEU A 174 14.67 0.73 2.62
C LEU A 174 14.87 2.26 2.64
N GLU A 175 16.10 2.74 2.48
CA GLU A 175 16.38 4.18 2.36
C GLU A 175 15.71 4.79 1.11
N ASN A 176 15.77 4.09 -0.02
CA ASN A 176 15.11 4.51 -1.26
C ASN A 176 13.60 4.60 -1.07
N ALA A 177 13.00 3.59 -0.43
CA ALA A 177 11.57 3.60 -0.13
C ALA A 177 11.17 4.74 0.81
N ALA A 178 11.92 4.99 1.89
CA ALA A 178 11.67 6.14 2.75
C ALA A 178 11.79 7.48 1.99
N THR A 179 12.75 7.59 1.06
CA THR A 179 12.89 8.77 0.19
C THR A 179 11.65 8.94 -0.68
N VAL A 180 11.15 7.87 -1.33
CA VAL A 180 9.93 7.92 -2.15
C VAL A 180 8.70 8.29 -1.32
N VAL A 181 8.58 7.78 -0.09
CA VAL A 181 7.49 8.16 0.81
C VAL A 181 7.52 9.66 1.09
N SER A 182 8.66 10.23 1.47
CA SER A 182 8.76 11.69 1.74
C SER A 182 8.48 12.51 0.48
N ALA A 183 9.11 12.13 -0.64
CA ALA A 183 8.99 12.83 -1.91
C ALA A 183 7.55 12.90 -2.43
N THR A 184 6.75 11.88 -2.13
CA THR A 184 5.35 11.80 -2.57
C THR A 184 4.34 12.27 -1.53
N GLY A 185 4.76 12.74 -0.35
CA GLY A 185 3.85 13.11 0.74
C GLY A 185 3.10 11.91 1.31
N GLY A 186 3.75 10.75 1.34
CA GLY A 186 3.16 9.49 1.76
C GLY A 186 2.78 9.45 3.23
N SER A 187 1.88 8.50 3.54
CA SER A 187 1.32 8.31 4.86
C SER A 187 2.38 8.08 5.94
N THR A 188 2.23 8.74 7.09
CA THR A 188 3.07 8.52 8.28
C THR A 188 3.05 7.08 8.79
N ASN A 189 2.03 6.28 8.45
CA ASN A 189 2.01 4.84 8.75
C ASN A 189 3.21 4.08 8.13
N ALA A 190 3.81 4.60 7.06
CA ALA A 190 5.05 4.04 6.50
C ALA A 190 6.18 3.99 7.54
N ALA A 191 6.18 4.91 8.52
CA ALA A 191 7.14 4.95 9.61
C ALA A 191 6.98 3.78 10.62
N LEU A 192 5.84 3.08 10.59
CA LEU A 192 5.62 1.82 11.31
C LEU A 192 5.89 0.58 10.44
N HIS A 193 5.65 0.71 9.14
CA HIS A 193 5.69 -0.43 8.22
C HIS A 193 7.09 -0.70 7.67
N LEU A 194 7.87 0.34 7.35
CA LEU A 194 9.25 0.18 6.90
C LEU A 194 10.15 -0.49 7.96
N PRO A 195 10.13 -0.08 9.25
CA PRO A 195 10.88 -0.78 10.28
C PRO A 195 10.42 -2.23 10.49
N ALA A 196 9.13 -2.51 10.35
CA ALA A 196 8.61 -3.87 10.48
C ALA A 196 9.13 -4.77 9.34
N ILE A 197 9.13 -4.30 8.10
CA ILE A 197 9.71 -5.02 6.96
C ILE A 197 11.23 -5.21 7.16
N ALA A 198 11.93 -4.17 7.64
CA ALA A 198 13.36 -4.25 7.93
C ALA A 198 13.68 -5.29 9.02
N HIS A 199 12.85 -5.37 10.06
CA HIS A 199 12.99 -6.34 11.13
C HIS A 199 12.87 -7.78 10.60
N GLU A 200 11.94 -8.07 9.68
CA GLU A 200 11.83 -9.40 9.03
C GLU A 200 13.08 -9.77 8.22
N ALA A 201 13.84 -8.78 7.75
CA ALA A 201 15.12 -8.96 7.07
C ALA A 201 16.32 -9.05 8.04
N GLY A 202 16.12 -8.81 9.34
CA GLY A 202 17.20 -8.69 10.33
C GLY A 202 18.02 -7.41 10.18
N ILE A 203 17.46 -6.37 9.56
CA ILE A 203 18.13 -5.09 9.32
C ILE A 203 17.72 -4.09 10.42
N LYS A 204 18.72 -3.48 11.06
CA LYS A 204 18.47 -2.37 12.00
C LYS A 204 18.13 -1.11 11.19
N PHE A 205 16.85 -0.81 11.12
CA PHE A 205 16.30 0.40 10.50
C PHE A 205 15.03 0.77 11.25
N ASP A 206 15.08 1.87 12.02
CA ASP A 206 14.01 2.25 12.92
C ASP A 206 13.28 3.54 12.48
N LEU A 207 12.32 3.98 13.30
CA LEU A 207 11.56 5.19 13.06
C LEU A 207 12.45 6.44 12.93
N PHE A 208 13.55 6.52 13.66
CA PHE A 208 14.45 7.67 13.63
C PHE A 208 15.26 7.71 12.34
N ASP A 209 15.59 6.55 11.78
CA ASP A 209 16.22 6.48 10.45
C ASP A 209 15.25 6.97 9.35
N VAL A 210 13.98 6.57 9.42
CA VAL A 210 12.93 7.08 8.53
C VAL A 210 12.79 8.60 8.66
N ALA A 211 12.73 9.12 9.89
CA ALA A 211 12.58 10.55 10.15
C ALA A 211 13.74 11.39 9.57
N LYS A 212 14.99 10.94 9.74
CA LYS A 212 16.18 11.61 9.15
C LYS A 212 16.12 11.66 7.62
N ILE A 213 15.55 10.63 7.00
CA ILE A 213 15.38 10.62 5.55
C ILE A 213 14.29 11.59 5.13
N PHE A 214 13.18 11.64 5.84
CA PHE A 214 12.10 12.58 5.55
C PHE A 214 12.59 14.03 5.65
N GLU A 215 13.38 14.36 6.68
CA GLU A 215 13.92 15.70 6.91
C GLU A 215 14.76 16.22 5.74
N LYS A 216 15.55 15.36 5.08
CA LYS A 216 16.42 15.75 3.96
C LYS A 216 15.77 15.63 2.58
N THR A 217 14.61 15.00 2.48
CA THR A 217 13.99 14.71 1.18
C THR A 217 12.86 15.70 0.88
N PRO A 218 12.94 16.48 -0.22
CA PRO A 218 11.92 17.45 -0.57
C PRO A 218 10.62 16.77 -0.98
N TYR A 219 9.49 17.37 -0.62
CA TYR A 219 8.16 17.01 -1.10
C TYR A 219 7.96 17.56 -2.52
N ILE A 220 7.68 16.69 -3.50
CA ILE A 220 7.65 17.04 -4.93
C ILE A 220 6.36 16.64 -5.65
N ALA A 221 5.56 15.73 -5.10
CA ALA A 221 4.33 15.27 -5.74
C ALA A 221 3.12 16.08 -5.26
N ASP A 222 2.28 16.56 -6.17
CA ASP A 222 1.05 17.29 -5.84
C ASP A 222 -0.13 16.32 -5.64
N LEU A 223 -0.06 15.46 -4.62
CA LEU A 223 -1.03 14.38 -4.41
C LEU A 223 -1.88 14.59 -3.16
N LYS A 224 -3.19 14.31 -3.22
CA LYS A 224 -4.04 14.23 -2.02
C LYS A 224 -3.42 13.26 -1.00
N PRO A 225 -3.52 13.53 0.31
CA PRO A 225 -4.26 14.62 0.93
C PRO A 225 -3.51 15.96 1.02
N GLY A 226 -2.19 15.99 0.75
CA GLY A 226 -1.37 17.21 0.88
C GLY A 226 -1.41 18.13 -0.34
N GLY A 227 -1.80 17.61 -1.49
CA GLY A 227 -1.89 18.28 -2.78
C GLY A 227 -3.23 18.03 -3.48
N LYS A 228 -3.25 18.26 -4.80
CA LYS A 228 -4.47 18.31 -5.62
C LYS A 228 -4.89 16.98 -6.24
N TYR A 229 -3.95 16.16 -6.71
CA TYR A 229 -4.22 15.01 -7.58
C TYR A 229 -4.40 13.68 -6.84
#